data_AF-A0A8S1IRA5-F1
#
_entry.id   AF-A0A8S1IRA5-F1
#
_cell.length_a   1.000
_cell.length_b   1.000
_cell.length_c   1.000
_cell.angle_alpha   90.00
_cell.angle_beta   90.00
_cell.angle_gamma   90.00
#
_symmetry.space_group_name_H-M   'P 1'
#
loop_
_entity.id
_entity.type
_entity.pdbx_description
1 polymer ?
#
loop_
_entity_poly.entity_id
_entity_poly.type
_entity_poly.pdbx_seq_one_letter_code
_entity_poly.pdbx_strand_id
1 'polypeptide(L)'
;MGSSAPDHVAVQVGESDTTILSLGAGSCAIETTRPKGTNAREGLCARPLATIPAAALGAGAVLVFLFGLVSIAAGDGLLLGAGVIALIGSVGSAGYACVMGGVRAQLDRFKAQNERLSRTSGELAGATERLEGANKLIAAKVDGLEGTVDELQGVSEELMRDLEGFGELRTAMEEMAAKSGADLAETVGSINGVYDRLYGLTLENEKALLKRAAQDLEFLDRDEDFSKQEFQRFLQRIPTQFRRRFEASGLTFEAVAGEDQEISFKEMGGLIDRLLAENDEKRSTASPKASR
;
A
#
# COMPACT_ATOMS: atom_id res chain seq x y z
N MET A 1 -34.00 -22.85 10.20
CA MET A 1 -32.72 -23.55 9.93
C MET A 1 -32.31 -23.21 8.51
N GLY A 2 -31.57 -22.12 8.33
CA GLY A 2 -31.07 -21.68 7.04
C GLY A 2 -29.58 -21.41 7.21
N SER A 3 -28.75 -22.28 6.64
CA SER A 3 -27.30 -22.20 6.65
C SER A 3 -26.88 -21.16 5.62
N SER A 4 -26.43 -19.99 6.08
CA SER A 4 -25.82 -18.96 5.25
C SER A 4 -24.41 -19.42 4.85
N ALA A 5 -24.20 -19.66 3.56
CA ALA A 5 -22.88 -19.88 2.98
C ALA A 5 -22.32 -18.52 2.52
N PRO A 6 -21.04 -18.22 2.74
CA PRO A 6 -20.45 -16.98 2.24
C PRO A 6 -20.25 -17.05 0.73
N ASP A 7 -20.68 -16.00 0.04
CA ASP A 7 -20.49 -15.80 -1.39
C ASP A 7 -19.00 -15.64 -1.72
N HIS A 8 -18.49 -16.52 -2.59
CA HIS A 8 -17.19 -16.37 -3.21
C HIS A 8 -17.37 -15.83 -4.63
N VAL A 9 -16.94 -14.59 -4.86
CA VAL A 9 -16.85 -14.01 -6.20
C VAL A 9 -15.53 -14.45 -6.83
N ALA A 10 -15.60 -15.30 -7.85
CA ALA A 10 -14.46 -15.71 -8.65
C ALA A 10 -14.35 -14.80 -9.88
N VAL A 11 -13.26 -14.04 -9.99
CA VAL A 11 -12.92 -13.28 -11.20
C VAL A 11 -11.88 -14.09 -11.99
N GLN A 12 -12.24 -14.52 -13.20
CA GLN A 12 -11.32 -15.17 -14.13
C GLN A 12 -10.51 -14.12 -14.87
N VAL A 13 -9.18 -14.16 -14.69
CA VAL A 13 -8.21 -13.47 -15.55
C VAL A 13 -7.21 -14.52 -16.01
N GLY A 14 -7.06 -14.66 -17.33
CA GLY A 14 -5.83 -15.09 -18.03
C GLY A 14 -5.21 -16.44 -17.64
N GLU A 15 -5.11 -17.31 -18.63
CA GLU A 15 -4.53 -18.65 -18.57
C GLU A 15 -3.02 -18.65 -18.27
N SER A 16 -2.63 -18.48 -17.00
CA SER A 16 -1.48 -19.10 -16.32
C SER A 16 -1.42 -18.61 -14.85
N ASP A 17 -1.36 -19.55 -13.92
CA ASP A 17 -1.24 -19.37 -12.46
C ASP A 17 -2.47 -18.83 -11.71
N THR A 18 -3.36 -19.76 -11.37
CA THR A 18 -4.42 -19.60 -10.38
C THR A 18 -3.82 -19.48 -8.97
N THR A 19 -3.50 -18.26 -8.54
CA THR A 19 -3.10 -18.01 -7.15
C THR A 19 -4.35 -17.64 -6.35
N ILE A 20 -4.83 -18.57 -5.51
CA ILE A 20 -5.97 -18.35 -4.62
C ILE A 20 -5.47 -17.54 -3.41
N LEU A 21 -5.72 -16.23 -3.39
CA LEU A 21 -5.51 -15.38 -2.22
C LEU A 21 -6.71 -15.51 -1.28
N SER A 22 -6.61 -16.45 -0.34
CA SER A 22 -7.50 -16.53 0.81
C SER A 22 -7.18 -15.40 1.79
N LEU A 23 -7.98 -14.32 1.81
CA LEU A 23 -8.01 -13.38 2.94
C LEU A 23 -8.65 -14.07 4.14
N GLY A 24 -7.85 -14.86 4.85
CA GLY A 24 -8.18 -15.34 6.18
C GLY A 24 -8.02 -14.20 7.17
N ALA A 25 -9.12 -13.76 7.77
CA ALA A 25 -9.12 -12.94 8.98
C ALA A 25 -8.47 -13.73 10.13
N GLY A 26 -7.14 -13.69 10.18
CA GLY A 26 -6.32 -14.31 11.21
C GLY A 26 -6.30 -13.45 12.47
N SER A 27 -7.21 -13.73 13.38
CA SER A 27 -7.12 -13.31 14.78
C SER A 27 -5.77 -13.76 15.36
N CYS A 28 -4.89 -12.81 15.70
CA CYS A 28 -3.68 -13.04 16.49
C CYS A 28 -4.07 -13.43 17.92
N ALA A 29 -4.53 -14.66 18.11
CA ALA A 29 -4.55 -15.29 19.41
C ALA A 29 -3.11 -15.70 19.75
N ILE A 30 -2.50 -14.96 20.68
CA ILE A 30 -1.24 -15.34 21.32
C ILE A 30 -1.54 -16.57 22.18
N GLU A 31 -1.43 -17.75 21.58
CA GLU A 31 -1.53 -19.02 22.27
C GLU A 31 -0.30 -19.19 23.16
N THR A 32 -0.47 -18.86 24.44
CA THR A 32 0.55 -19.04 25.46
C THR A 32 0.63 -20.55 25.75
N THR A 33 1.42 -21.28 24.98
CA THR A 33 1.67 -22.70 25.22
C THR A 33 2.38 -22.87 26.56
N ARG A 34 1.61 -23.30 27.55
CA ARG A 34 2.06 -23.67 28.90
C ARG A 34 2.90 -24.96 28.80
N PRO A 35 4.18 -24.96 29.21
CA PRO A 35 4.99 -26.18 29.15
C PRO A 35 4.47 -27.20 30.18
N LYS A 36 3.96 -28.32 29.65
CA LYS A 36 3.60 -29.53 30.42
C LYS A 36 4.87 -30.36 30.66
N GLY A 37 5.15 -30.69 31.91
CA GLY A 37 6.03 -31.79 32.29
C GLY A 37 7.36 -31.38 32.90
N THR A 38 7.35 -30.88 34.13
CA THR A 38 8.57 -30.80 34.96
C THR A 38 9.00 -32.20 35.35
N ASN A 39 9.90 -32.79 34.58
CA ASN A 39 10.65 -33.97 35.01
C ASN A 39 11.57 -33.55 36.16
N ALA A 40 11.53 -34.28 37.29
CA ALA A 40 12.29 -33.97 38.51
C ALA A 40 13.84 -33.91 38.31
N ARG A 41 14.33 -34.27 37.13
CA ARG A 41 15.75 -34.14 36.75
C ARG A 41 16.15 -32.73 36.28
N GLU A 42 15.23 -31.86 35.91
CA GLU A 42 15.54 -30.49 35.48
C GLU A 42 15.81 -29.53 36.65
N GLY A 43 15.38 -29.88 37.87
CA GLY A 43 15.58 -29.06 39.07
C GLY A 43 17.04 -28.92 39.51
N LEU A 44 17.92 -29.85 39.12
CA LEU A 44 19.35 -29.80 39.44
C LEU A 44 20.14 -28.85 38.54
N CYS A 45 19.66 -28.58 37.32
CA CYS A 45 20.32 -27.69 36.36
C CYS A 45 19.77 -26.26 36.34
N ALA A 46 18.59 -26.01 36.92
CA ALA A 46 18.01 -24.67 36.99
C ALA A 46 18.68 -23.77 38.04
N ARG A 47 19.36 -24.34 39.05
CA ARG A 47 20.06 -23.61 40.12
C ARG A 47 21.39 -24.29 40.53
N PRO A 48 22.35 -24.46 39.61
CA PRO A 48 23.60 -25.18 39.90
C PRO A 48 24.43 -24.47 40.99
N LEU A 49 24.28 -23.15 41.12
CA LEU A 49 25.00 -22.33 42.11
C LEU A 49 24.53 -22.54 43.56
N ALA A 50 23.32 -23.05 43.80
CA ALA A 50 22.79 -23.18 45.16
C ALA A 50 22.92 -24.61 45.74
N THR A 51 22.78 -25.64 44.90
CA THR A 51 22.72 -27.04 45.36
C THR A 51 24.05 -27.77 45.28
N ILE A 52 24.89 -27.46 44.29
CA ILE A 52 26.21 -28.10 44.11
C ILE A 52 27.18 -27.75 45.25
N PRO A 53 27.32 -26.49 45.71
CA PRO A 53 28.26 -26.21 46.81
C PRO A 53 27.82 -26.89 48.10
N ALA A 54 26.53 -26.97 48.42
CA ALA A 54 26.05 -27.55 49.67
C ALA A 54 26.25 -29.07 49.74
N ALA A 55 25.94 -29.81 48.68
CA ALA A 55 26.14 -31.26 48.64
C ALA A 55 27.63 -31.65 48.55
N ALA A 56 28.42 -30.90 47.77
CA ALA A 56 29.86 -31.12 47.69
C ALA A 56 30.59 -30.74 48.99
N LEU A 57 30.17 -29.66 49.67
CA LEU A 57 30.67 -29.31 51.00
C LEU A 57 30.32 -30.39 52.03
N GLY A 58 29.09 -30.92 51.99
CA GLY A 58 28.66 -31.98 52.91
C GLY A 58 29.47 -33.28 52.73
N ALA A 59 29.64 -33.74 51.49
CA ALA A 59 30.41 -34.96 51.20
C ALA A 59 31.92 -34.75 51.45
N GLY A 60 32.46 -33.56 51.13
CA GLY A 60 33.84 -33.20 51.40
C GLY A 60 34.15 -33.15 52.89
N ALA A 61 33.26 -32.56 53.70
CA ALA A 61 33.41 -32.50 55.15
C ALA A 61 33.43 -33.90 55.79
N VAL A 62 32.57 -34.82 55.33
CA VAL A 62 32.53 -36.21 55.80
C VAL A 62 33.82 -36.96 55.46
N LEU A 63 34.36 -36.77 54.25
CA LEU A 63 35.63 -37.37 53.83
C LEU A 63 36.82 -36.82 54.62
N VAL A 64 36.89 -35.50 54.84
CA VAL A 64 37.94 -34.88 55.68
C VAL A 64 37.86 -35.42 57.11
N PHE A 65 36.66 -35.59 57.66
CA PHE A 65 36.47 -36.11 59.00
C PHE A 65 36.90 -37.58 59.12
N LEU A 66 36.55 -38.42 58.13
CA LEU A 66 36.96 -39.83 58.10
C LEU A 66 38.48 -39.99 57.93
N PHE A 67 39.11 -39.23 57.02
CA PHE A 67 40.56 -39.28 56.83
C PHE A 67 41.32 -38.67 58.02
N GLY A 68 40.79 -37.62 58.65
CA GLY A 68 41.35 -37.04 59.87
C GLY A 68 41.40 -38.04 61.03
N LEU A 69 40.33 -38.82 61.22
CA LEU A 69 40.29 -39.88 62.24
C LEU A 69 41.31 -41.00 61.98
N VAL A 70 41.50 -41.39 60.71
CA VAL A 70 42.50 -42.42 60.35
C VAL A 70 43.93 -41.89 60.50
N SER A 71 44.20 -40.63 60.18
CA SER A 71 45.53 -40.02 60.33
C SER A 71 45.96 -39.85 61.80
N ILE A 72 45.03 -39.56 62.72
CA ILE A 72 45.34 -39.48 64.16
C ILE A 72 45.81 -40.85 64.70
N ALA A 73 45.32 -41.95 64.14
CA ALA A 73 45.73 -43.29 64.54
C ALA A 73 47.09 -43.73 63.96
N ALA A 74 47.53 -43.14 62.84
CA ALA A 74 48.72 -43.59 62.10
C ALA A 74 49.98 -42.74 62.33
N GLY A 75 49.88 -41.55 62.91
CA GLY A 75 51.05 -40.72 63.30
C GLY A 75 51.81 -40.02 62.16
N ASP A 76 51.48 -40.30 60.89
CA ASP A 76 52.18 -39.73 59.73
C ASP A 76 51.47 -38.50 59.16
N GLY A 77 52.00 -37.30 59.43
CA GLY A 77 51.47 -36.02 58.96
C GLY A 77 51.54 -35.79 57.44
N LEU A 78 52.28 -36.64 56.70
CA LEU A 78 52.46 -36.49 55.25
C LEU A 78 51.19 -36.84 54.45
N LEU A 79 50.38 -37.76 54.95
CA LEU A 79 49.12 -38.19 54.31
C LEU A 79 48.04 -37.10 54.34
N LEU A 80 48.07 -36.24 55.35
CA LEU A 80 47.14 -35.12 55.49
C LEU A 80 47.32 -34.06 54.39
N GLY A 81 48.57 -33.78 53.99
CA GLY A 81 48.88 -32.83 52.92
C GLY A 81 48.40 -33.28 51.55
N ALA A 82 48.57 -34.57 51.23
CA ALA A 82 48.12 -35.15 49.95
C ALA A 82 46.59 -35.19 49.83
N GLY A 83 45.88 -35.46 50.93
CA GLY A 83 44.41 -35.51 50.95
C GLY A 83 43.76 -34.16 50.66
N VAL A 84 44.31 -33.06 51.19
CA VAL A 84 43.76 -31.71 50.98
C VAL A 84 43.93 -31.24 49.53
N ILE A 85 45.07 -31.54 48.91
CA ILE A 85 45.34 -31.16 47.51
C ILE A 85 44.41 -31.93 46.56
N ALA A 86 44.16 -33.22 46.81
CA ALA A 86 43.22 -34.02 46.01
C ALA A 86 41.77 -33.52 46.13
N LEU A 87 41.34 -33.10 47.33
CA LEU A 87 40.00 -32.54 47.54
C LEU A 87 39.79 -31.23 46.79
N ILE A 88 40.76 -30.30 46.85
CA ILE A 88 40.70 -29.03 46.12
C ILE A 88 40.63 -29.26 44.60
N GLY A 89 41.40 -30.23 44.07
CA GLY A 89 41.36 -30.59 42.65
C GLY A 89 40.02 -31.17 42.19
N SER A 90 39.37 -31.99 43.02
CA SER A 90 38.08 -32.62 42.68
C SER A 90 36.91 -31.63 42.65
N VAL A 91 36.87 -30.67 43.58
CA VAL A 91 35.80 -29.66 43.63
C VAL A 91 35.98 -28.62 42.52
N GLY A 92 37.22 -28.24 42.22
CA GLY A 92 37.53 -27.28 41.15
C GLY A 92 37.14 -27.79 39.76
N SER A 93 37.41 -29.07 39.45
CA SER A 93 37.12 -29.66 38.14
C SER A 93 35.63 -29.82 37.87
N ALA A 94 34.83 -30.22 38.87
CA ALA A 94 33.37 -30.31 38.75
C ALA A 94 32.70 -28.94 38.55
N GLY A 95 33.14 -27.92 39.30
CA GLY A 95 32.64 -26.55 39.15
C GLY A 95 32.95 -25.97 37.77
N TYR A 96 34.17 -26.18 37.27
CA TYR A 96 34.58 -25.69 35.95
C TYR A 96 33.77 -26.31 34.81
N ALA A 97 33.47 -27.62 34.87
CA ALA A 97 32.66 -28.31 33.88
C ALA A 97 31.22 -27.76 33.83
N CYS A 98 30.61 -27.47 34.98
CA CYS A 98 29.26 -26.90 35.05
C CYS A 98 29.19 -25.46 34.52
N VAL A 99 30.16 -24.62 34.86
CA VAL A 99 30.22 -23.22 34.36
C VAL A 99 30.43 -23.21 32.85
N MET A 100 31.35 -24.04 32.33
CA MET A 100 31.57 -24.16 30.88
C MET A 100 30.36 -24.72 30.13
N GLY A 101 29.60 -25.64 30.75
CA GLY A 101 28.34 -26.13 30.19
C GLY A 101 27.27 -25.04 30.09
N GLY A 102 27.13 -24.20 31.12
CA GLY A 102 26.20 -23.07 31.13
C GLY A 102 26.55 -22.00 30.11
N VAL A 103 27.84 -21.67 29.97
CA VAL A 103 28.34 -20.70 28.98
C VAL A 103 28.12 -21.24 27.56
N ARG A 104 28.37 -22.52 27.30
CA ARG A 104 28.06 -23.14 26.00
C ARG A 104 26.56 -23.06 25.66
N ALA A 105 25.69 -23.36 26.62
CA ALA A 105 24.25 -23.26 26.42
C ALA A 105 23.78 -21.82 26.13
N GLN A 106 24.39 -20.81 26.76
CA GLN A 106 24.11 -19.40 26.43
C GLN A 106 24.64 -19.02 25.05
N LEU A 107 25.84 -19.47 24.70
CA LEU A 107 26.45 -19.24 23.38
C LEU A 107 25.57 -19.81 22.26
N ASP A 108 25.03 -21.02 22.44
CA ASP A 108 24.17 -21.66 21.45
C ASP A 108 22.83 -20.92 21.29
N ARG A 109 22.25 -20.39 22.38
CA ARG A 109 21.06 -19.53 22.30
C ARG A 109 21.34 -18.21 21.59
N PHE A 110 22.49 -17.58 21.87
CA PHE A 110 22.90 -16.37 21.18
C PHE A 110 23.13 -16.61 19.68
N LYS A 111 23.78 -17.73 19.30
CA LYS A 111 23.93 -18.12 17.90
C LYS A 111 22.57 -18.31 17.23
N ALA A 112 21.65 -19.02 17.86
CA ALA A 112 20.31 -19.25 17.32
C ALA A 112 19.50 -17.93 17.17
N GLN A 113 19.63 -17.00 18.13
CA GLN A 113 18.99 -15.68 18.03
C GLN A 113 19.62 -14.82 16.93
N ASN A 114 20.94 -14.84 16.80
CA ASN A 114 21.65 -14.08 15.77
C ASN A 114 21.30 -14.61 14.36
N GLU A 115 21.17 -15.92 14.21
CA GLU A 115 20.73 -16.53 12.95
C GLU A 115 19.29 -16.14 12.61
N ARG A 116 18.38 -16.10 13.59
CA ARG A 116 17.01 -15.59 13.38
C ARG A 116 17.00 -14.13 12.96
N LEU A 117 17.76 -13.28 13.66
CA LEU A 117 17.83 -11.86 13.37
C LEU A 117 18.39 -11.59 11.97
N SER A 118 19.41 -12.37 11.55
CA SER A 118 19.96 -12.32 10.20
C SER A 118 18.94 -12.71 9.14
N ARG A 119 18.12 -13.74 9.37
CA ARG A 119 17.03 -14.11 8.44
C ARG A 119 15.96 -13.02 8.34
N THR A 120 15.48 -12.49 9.47
CA THR A 120 14.47 -11.41 9.48
C THR A 120 15.01 -10.14 8.81
N SER A 121 16.28 -9.81 9.01
CA SER A 121 16.92 -8.69 8.31
C SER A 121 16.96 -8.91 6.80
N GLY A 122 17.20 -10.14 6.35
CA GLY A 122 17.16 -10.50 4.92
C GLY A 122 15.75 -10.40 4.33
N GLU A 123 14.73 -10.86 5.05
CA GLU A 123 13.33 -10.75 4.65
C GLU A 123 12.87 -9.29 4.54
N LEU A 124 13.22 -8.44 5.53
CA LEU A 124 12.90 -7.02 5.49
C LEU A 124 13.63 -6.30 4.35
N ALA A 125 14.89 -6.63 4.08
CA ALA A 125 15.63 -6.08 2.95
C ALA A 125 14.95 -6.46 1.62
N GLY A 126 14.56 -7.72 1.45
CA GLY A 126 13.86 -8.17 0.25
C GLY A 126 12.46 -7.55 0.10
N ALA A 127 11.73 -7.36 1.19
CA ALA A 127 10.45 -6.64 1.16
C ALA A 127 10.63 -5.18 0.76
N THR A 128 11.67 -4.53 1.27
CA THR A 128 12.00 -3.13 0.94
C THR A 128 12.36 -2.98 -0.54
N GLU A 129 13.17 -3.90 -1.08
CA GLU A 129 13.53 -3.92 -2.50
C GLU A 129 12.30 -4.12 -3.40
N ARG A 130 11.36 -5.01 -3.01
CA ARG A 130 10.10 -5.22 -3.74
C ARG A 130 9.20 -3.98 -3.71
N LEU A 131 9.09 -3.31 -2.56
CA LEU A 131 8.35 -2.06 -2.40
C LEU A 131 8.95 -0.95 -3.25
N GLU A 132 10.28 -0.83 -3.26
CA GLU A 132 10.98 0.15 -4.09
C GLU A 132 10.77 -0.13 -5.59
N GLY A 133 10.83 -1.39 -6.01
CA GLY A 133 10.54 -1.81 -7.39
C GLY A 133 9.09 -1.52 -7.79
N ALA A 134 8.13 -1.80 -6.91
CA ALA A 134 6.71 -1.49 -7.15
C ALA A 134 6.48 0.03 -7.25
N ASN A 135 7.09 0.83 -6.37
CA ASN A 135 7.01 2.28 -6.42
C ASN A 135 7.58 2.84 -7.73
N LYS A 136 8.72 2.33 -8.20
CA LYS A 136 9.30 2.71 -9.51
C LYS A 136 8.37 2.39 -10.67
N LEU A 137 7.71 1.22 -10.64
CA LEU A 137 6.77 0.81 -11.68
C LEU A 137 5.49 1.65 -11.67
N ILE A 138 4.96 1.98 -10.49
CA ILE A 138 3.81 2.87 -10.34
C ILE A 138 4.17 4.28 -10.84
N ALA A 139 5.34 4.81 -10.45
CA ALA A 139 5.81 6.10 -10.95
C ALA A 139 5.91 6.13 -12.48
N ALA A 140 6.52 5.11 -13.10
CA ALA A 140 6.60 5.02 -14.56
C ALA A 140 5.22 4.92 -15.24
N LYS A 141 4.24 4.26 -14.61
CA LYS A 141 2.86 4.22 -15.11
C LYS A 141 2.16 5.58 -14.98
N VAL A 142 2.39 6.30 -13.88
CA VAL A 142 1.86 7.65 -13.69
C VAL A 142 2.45 8.60 -14.74
N ASP A 143 3.77 8.57 -14.95
CA ASP A 143 4.43 9.37 -15.99
C ASP A 143 3.89 9.04 -17.40
N GLY A 144 3.66 7.75 -17.70
CA GLY A 144 3.06 7.33 -18.97
C GLY A 144 1.62 7.78 -19.15
N LEU A 145 0.82 7.77 -18.08
CA LEU A 145 -0.54 8.30 -18.08
C LEU A 145 -0.55 9.82 -18.24
N GLU A 146 0.36 10.53 -17.58
CA GLU A 146 0.52 11.98 -17.72
C GLU A 146 0.88 12.35 -19.16
N GLY A 147 1.83 11.66 -19.78
CA GLY A 147 2.15 11.86 -21.21
C GLY A 147 0.97 11.55 -22.15
N THR A 148 0.15 10.56 -21.81
CA THR A 148 -1.08 10.26 -22.58
C THR A 148 -2.12 11.38 -22.42
N VAL A 149 -2.26 11.95 -21.22
CA VAL A 149 -3.15 13.09 -20.97
C VAL A 149 -2.67 14.33 -21.73
N ASP A 150 -1.37 14.60 -21.75
CA ASP A 150 -0.79 15.70 -22.53
C ASP A 150 -1.03 15.52 -24.03
N GLU A 151 -0.89 14.30 -24.55
CA GLU A 151 -1.20 13.97 -25.95
C GLU A 151 -2.69 14.17 -26.27
N LEU A 152 -3.59 13.68 -25.40
CA LEU A 152 -5.04 13.92 -25.55
C LEU A 152 -5.39 15.41 -25.48
N GLN A 153 -4.72 16.17 -24.61
CA GLN A 153 -4.91 17.61 -24.53
C GLN A 153 -4.45 18.30 -25.82
N GLY A 154 -3.28 17.93 -26.35
CA GLY A 154 -2.78 18.45 -27.63
C GLY A 154 -3.73 18.16 -28.79
N VAL A 155 -4.22 16.92 -28.90
CA VAL A 155 -5.23 16.53 -29.89
C VAL A 155 -6.53 17.32 -29.71
N SER A 156 -6.97 17.55 -28.47
CA SER A 156 -8.15 18.36 -28.19
C SER A 156 -7.97 19.82 -28.60
N GLU A 157 -6.80 20.41 -28.38
CA GLU A 157 -6.48 21.78 -28.80
C GLU A 157 -6.40 21.90 -30.33
N GLU A 158 -5.86 20.89 -31.02
CA GLU A 158 -5.84 20.81 -32.48
C GLU A 158 -7.25 20.68 -33.06
N LEU A 159 -8.07 19.79 -32.52
CA LEU A 159 -9.49 19.65 -32.88
C LEU A 159 -10.27 20.97 -32.68
N MET A 160 -9.99 21.70 -31.62
CA MET A 160 -10.61 23.01 -31.38
C MET A 160 -10.20 24.04 -32.44
N ARG A 161 -8.92 24.08 -32.83
CA ARG A 161 -8.46 24.96 -33.93
C ARG A 161 -9.08 24.57 -35.26
N ASP A 162 -9.17 23.28 -35.56
CA ASP A 162 -9.82 22.79 -36.78
C ASP A 162 -11.29 23.19 -36.80
N LEU A 163 -12.01 23.06 -35.68
CA LEU A 163 -13.39 23.51 -35.55
C LEU A 163 -13.55 25.02 -35.74
N GLU A 164 -12.59 25.82 -35.28
CA GLU A 164 -12.57 27.28 -35.53
C GLU A 164 -12.40 27.58 -37.03
N GLY A 165 -11.42 26.95 -37.68
CA GLY A 165 -11.20 27.08 -39.13
C GLY A 165 -12.38 26.59 -39.96
N PHE A 166 -13.07 25.53 -39.54
CA PHE A 166 -14.32 25.08 -40.16
C PHE A 166 -15.46 26.09 -39.98
N GLY A 167 -15.51 26.81 -38.86
CA GLY A 167 -16.46 27.90 -38.64
C GLY A 167 -16.27 29.06 -39.63
N GLU A 168 -15.01 29.42 -39.89
CA GLU A 168 -14.68 30.43 -40.92
C GLU A 168 -15.03 29.95 -42.32
N LEU A 169 -14.66 28.71 -42.67
CA LEU A 169 -14.98 28.10 -43.95
C LEU A 169 -16.49 28.05 -44.18
N ARG A 170 -17.25 27.65 -43.15
CA ARG A 170 -18.72 27.64 -43.19
C ARG A 170 -19.26 29.03 -43.48
N THR A 171 -18.78 30.05 -42.79
CA THR A 171 -19.21 31.45 -42.99
C THR A 171 -18.95 31.89 -44.44
N ALA A 172 -17.78 31.58 -44.98
CA ALA A 172 -17.43 31.87 -46.37
C ALA A 172 -18.33 31.11 -47.38
N MET A 173 -18.65 29.84 -47.10
CA MET A 173 -19.55 29.04 -47.95
C MET A 173 -21.01 29.52 -47.87
N GLU A 174 -21.50 29.92 -46.70
CA GLU A 174 -22.84 30.53 -46.55
C GLU A 174 -22.93 31.83 -47.38
N GLU A 175 -21.89 32.66 -47.35
CA GLU A 175 -21.82 33.88 -48.17
C GLU A 175 -21.78 33.56 -49.68
N MET A 176 -21.06 32.52 -50.07
CA MET A 176 -20.99 32.06 -51.46
C MET A 176 -22.30 31.41 -51.92
N ALA A 177 -23.00 30.69 -51.05
CA ALA A 177 -24.29 30.04 -51.33
C ALA A 177 -25.38 31.09 -51.56
N ALA A 178 -25.39 32.14 -50.75
CA ALA A 178 -26.26 33.29 -50.93
C ALA A 178 -26.05 33.96 -52.31
N LYS A 179 -24.84 33.86 -52.88
CA LYS A 179 -24.48 34.43 -54.19
C LYS A 179 -24.68 33.47 -55.38
N SER A 180 -24.53 32.15 -55.20
CA SER A 180 -24.43 31.16 -56.31
C SER A 180 -25.66 30.27 -56.54
N GLY A 181 -26.70 30.34 -55.70
CA GLY A 181 -27.95 29.59 -55.92
C GLY A 181 -28.00 28.20 -55.28
N ALA A 182 -29.05 27.43 -55.61
CA ALA A 182 -29.58 26.33 -54.79
C ALA A 182 -28.63 25.12 -54.54
N ASP A 183 -27.72 24.79 -55.46
CA ASP A 183 -26.82 23.62 -55.32
C ASP A 183 -25.80 23.78 -54.17
N LEU A 184 -25.40 25.01 -53.84
CA LEU A 184 -24.46 25.23 -52.75
C LEU A 184 -25.13 25.08 -51.37
N ALA A 185 -26.44 25.29 -51.29
CA ALA A 185 -27.20 25.17 -50.04
C ALA A 185 -27.25 23.71 -49.55
N GLU A 186 -27.33 22.73 -50.45
CA GLU A 186 -27.28 21.31 -50.09
C GLU A 186 -25.91 20.91 -49.54
N THR A 187 -24.84 21.39 -50.17
CA THR A 187 -23.46 21.14 -49.72
C THR A 187 -23.19 21.75 -48.35
N VAL A 188 -23.64 22.99 -48.11
CA VAL A 188 -23.54 23.64 -46.78
C VAL A 188 -24.31 22.86 -45.72
N GLY A 189 -25.49 22.31 -46.05
CA GLY A 189 -26.25 21.45 -45.15
C GLY A 189 -25.48 20.20 -44.72
N SER A 190 -24.80 19.55 -45.67
CA SER A 190 -23.96 18.37 -45.39
C SER A 190 -22.77 18.71 -44.47
N ILE A 191 -22.10 19.83 -44.72
CA ILE A 191 -20.97 20.32 -43.89
C ILE A 191 -21.43 20.61 -42.46
N ASN A 192 -22.58 21.24 -42.29
CA ASN A 192 -23.16 21.48 -40.97
C ASN A 192 -23.39 20.18 -40.21
N GLY A 193 -23.90 19.14 -40.87
CA GLY A 193 -24.07 17.83 -40.26
C GLY A 193 -22.76 17.13 -39.88
N VAL A 194 -21.66 17.34 -40.62
CA VAL A 194 -20.33 16.86 -40.23
C VAL A 194 -19.80 17.63 -39.03
N TYR A 195 -19.96 18.95 -39.03
CA TYR A 195 -19.53 19.80 -37.92
C TYR A 195 -20.23 19.41 -36.61
N ASP A 196 -21.56 19.25 -36.64
CA ASP A 196 -22.32 18.90 -35.43
C ASP A 196 -21.92 17.52 -34.89
N ARG A 197 -21.54 16.58 -35.76
CA ARG A 197 -20.98 15.28 -35.35
C ARG A 197 -19.59 15.40 -34.74
N LEU A 198 -18.69 16.15 -35.37
CA LEU A 198 -17.34 16.39 -34.83
C LEU A 198 -17.41 17.06 -33.47
N TYR A 199 -18.26 18.07 -33.35
CA TYR A 199 -18.50 18.77 -32.10
C TYR A 199 -19.05 17.84 -31.01
N GLY A 200 -20.02 16.98 -31.34
CA GLY A 200 -20.52 15.97 -30.41
C GLY A 200 -19.44 15.02 -29.92
N LEU A 201 -18.56 14.55 -30.81
CA LEU A 201 -17.42 13.71 -30.44
C LEU A 201 -16.43 14.45 -29.52
N THR A 202 -16.15 15.73 -29.79
CA THR A 202 -15.29 16.54 -28.93
C THR A 202 -15.89 16.67 -27.53
N LEU A 203 -17.19 16.94 -27.41
CA LEU A 203 -17.89 17.02 -26.12
C LEU A 203 -17.88 15.69 -25.36
N GLU A 204 -18.08 14.57 -26.04
CA GLU A 204 -18.01 13.24 -25.44
C GLU A 204 -16.60 12.92 -24.93
N ASN A 205 -15.57 13.29 -25.69
CA ASN A 205 -14.17 13.14 -25.29
C ASN A 205 -13.83 14.01 -24.08
N GLU A 206 -14.25 15.29 -24.08
CA GLU A 206 -14.08 16.19 -22.94
C GLU A 206 -14.79 15.66 -21.69
N LYS A 207 -16.02 15.15 -21.82
CA LYS A 207 -16.77 14.52 -20.73
C LYS A 207 -16.04 13.29 -20.19
N ALA A 208 -15.51 12.44 -21.06
CA ALA A 208 -14.76 11.25 -20.66
C ALA A 208 -13.48 11.62 -19.91
N LEU A 209 -12.73 12.63 -20.38
CA LEU A 209 -11.54 13.15 -19.72
C LEU A 209 -11.86 13.68 -18.31
N LEU A 210 -12.89 14.51 -18.18
CA LEU A 210 -13.29 15.08 -16.89
C LEU A 210 -13.76 14.01 -15.91
N LYS A 211 -14.55 13.03 -16.37
CA LYS A 211 -14.99 11.90 -15.54
C LYS A 211 -13.82 11.03 -15.07
N ARG A 212 -12.85 10.78 -15.95
CA ARG A 212 -11.65 10.02 -15.59
C ARG A 212 -10.81 10.77 -14.56
N ALA A 213 -10.59 12.07 -14.76
CA ALA A 213 -9.88 12.91 -13.80
C ALA A 213 -10.57 12.94 -12.42
N ALA A 214 -11.90 12.89 -12.39
CA ALA A 214 -12.66 12.75 -11.15
C ALA A 214 -12.43 11.37 -10.51
N GLN A 215 -12.59 10.28 -11.27
CA GLN A 215 -12.38 8.92 -10.76
C GLN A 215 -10.95 8.69 -10.24
N ASP A 216 -9.93 9.23 -10.93
CA ASP A 216 -8.54 9.09 -10.50
C ASP A 216 -8.27 9.76 -9.13
N LEU A 217 -9.07 10.77 -8.76
CA LEU A 217 -8.93 11.48 -7.49
C LEU A 217 -9.76 10.82 -6.37
N GLU A 218 -10.95 10.30 -6.68
CA GLU A 218 -11.82 9.59 -5.73
C GLU A 218 -11.11 8.44 -5.00
N PHE A 219 -10.20 7.72 -5.68
CA PHE A 219 -9.52 6.57 -5.07
C PHE A 219 -8.22 6.91 -4.30
N LEU A 220 -7.90 8.19 -4.08
CA LEU A 220 -6.64 8.57 -3.43
C LEU A 220 -6.63 8.33 -1.92
N ASP A 221 -7.73 8.60 -1.22
CA ASP A 221 -7.85 8.47 0.23
C ASP A 221 -8.64 7.23 0.68
N ARG A 222 -9.26 6.51 -0.28
CA ARG A 222 -10.11 5.31 -0.09
C ARG A 222 -11.51 5.62 0.46
N ASP A 223 -11.91 6.88 0.46
CA ASP A 223 -13.27 7.28 0.75
C ASP A 223 -14.05 7.42 -0.58
N GLU A 224 -15.38 7.24 -0.55
CA GLU A 224 -16.22 7.19 -1.77
C GLU A 224 -16.63 8.59 -2.25
N ASP A 225 -16.46 9.61 -1.41
CA ASP A 225 -16.94 10.97 -1.65
C ASP A 225 -15.80 11.99 -1.74
N PHE A 226 -16.01 13.06 -2.53
CA PHE A 226 -14.97 14.06 -2.77
C PHE A 226 -14.86 15.05 -1.62
N SER A 227 -13.70 15.05 -0.96
CA SER A 227 -13.34 16.10 -0.01
C SER A 227 -13.05 17.44 -0.70
N LYS A 228 -13.11 18.53 0.07
CA LYS A 228 -12.75 19.88 -0.43
C LYS A 228 -11.32 19.95 -0.99
N GLN A 229 -10.39 19.18 -0.44
CA GLN A 229 -9.01 19.15 -0.92
C GLN A 229 -8.91 18.45 -2.28
N GLU A 230 -9.62 17.35 -2.47
CA GLU A 230 -9.66 16.62 -3.74
C GLU A 230 -10.36 17.40 -4.82
N PHE A 231 -11.43 18.11 -4.48
CA PHE A 231 -12.08 19.03 -5.40
C PHE A 231 -11.12 20.12 -5.90
N GLN A 232 -10.29 20.65 -5.00
CA GLN A 232 -9.29 21.64 -5.40
C GLN A 232 -8.18 21.03 -6.28
N ARG A 233 -7.80 19.77 -6.04
CA ARG A 233 -6.88 19.03 -6.93
C ARG A 233 -7.51 18.75 -8.29
N PHE A 234 -8.81 18.45 -8.33
CA PHE A 234 -9.57 18.31 -9.57
C PHE A 234 -9.52 19.59 -10.38
N LEU A 235 -9.81 20.75 -9.77
CA LEU A 235 -9.72 22.06 -10.45
C LEU A 235 -8.30 22.36 -10.97
N GLN A 236 -7.26 21.86 -10.32
CA GLN A 236 -5.88 22.02 -10.79
C GLN A 236 -5.55 21.11 -11.98
N ARG A 237 -6.16 19.93 -12.05
CA ARG A 237 -5.91 18.91 -13.08
C ARG A 237 -6.73 19.11 -14.35
N ILE A 238 -7.88 19.79 -14.27
CA ILE A 238 -8.67 20.12 -15.47
C ILE A 238 -8.00 21.21 -16.32
N PRO A 239 -8.19 21.18 -17.65
CA PRO A 239 -7.70 22.21 -18.57
C PRO A 239 -8.17 23.62 -18.17
N THR A 240 -7.31 24.62 -18.43
CA THR A 240 -7.54 26.00 -17.98
C THR A 240 -8.84 26.62 -18.51
N GLN A 241 -9.33 26.18 -19.68
CA GLN A 241 -10.62 26.63 -20.23
C GLN A 241 -11.81 26.26 -19.33
N PHE A 242 -11.83 25.06 -18.75
CA PHE A 242 -12.90 24.64 -17.86
C PHE A 242 -12.81 25.35 -16.51
N ARG A 243 -11.59 25.57 -16.03
CA ARG A 243 -11.33 26.30 -14.78
C ARG A 243 -11.85 27.74 -14.84
N ARG A 244 -11.54 28.47 -15.91
CA ARG A 244 -12.06 29.83 -16.12
C ARG A 244 -13.58 29.88 -16.17
N ARG A 245 -14.22 28.85 -16.71
CA ARG A 245 -15.69 28.75 -16.78
C ARG A 245 -16.30 28.45 -15.43
N PHE A 246 -15.70 27.52 -14.69
CA PHE A 246 -16.09 27.23 -13.32
C PHE A 246 -15.98 28.48 -12.44
N GLU A 247 -14.90 29.26 -12.58
CA GLU A 247 -14.75 30.55 -11.91
C GLU A 247 -15.80 31.57 -12.37
N ALA A 248 -16.12 31.61 -13.67
CA ALA A 248 -17.11 32.53 -14.23
C ALA A 248 -18.56 32.20 -13.84
N SER A 249 -18.89 30.92 -13.62
CA SER A 249 -20.22 30.50 -13.17
C SER A 249 -20.45 30.77 -11.68
N GLY A 250 -19.40 31.11 -10.93
CA GLY A 250 -19.48 31.40 -9.51
C GLY A 250 -19.87 30.19 -8.65
N LEU A 251 -19.75 28.98 -9.20
CA LEU A 251 -19.97 27.74 -8.46
C LEU A 251 -18.83 27.60 -7.44
N THR A 252 -19.18 27.49 -6.16
CA THR A 252 -18.23 27.15 -5.10
C THR A 252 -18.37 25.68 -4.74
N PHE A 253 -17.37 25.12 -4.04
CA PHE A 253 -17.44 23.75 -3.53
C PHE A 253 -18.71 23.53 -2.71
N GLU A 254 -19.06 24.50 -1.85
CA GLU A 254 -20.22 24.45 -0.97
C GLU A 254 -21.55 24.43 -1.74
N ALA A 255 -21.60 25.06 -2.93
CA ALA A 255 -22.78 25.03 -3.78
C ALA A 255 -22.99 23.68 -4.48
N VAL A 256 -21.91 22.92 -4.68
CA VAL A 256 -21.94 21.60 -5.34
C VAL A 256 -22.13 20.47 -4.32
N ALA A 257 -21.46 20.56 -3.16
CA ALA A 257 -21.54 19.57 -2.08
C ALA A 257 -22.88 19.62 -1.35
N GLY A 258 -23.54 20.78 -1.26
CA GLY A 258 -24.80 20.86 -0.50
C GLY A 258 -24.56 20.81 1.02
N GLU A 259 -25.35 20.02 1.75
CA GLU A 259 -25.41 20.06 3.23
C GLU A 259 -24.40 19.15 3.93
N ASP A 260 -23.97 18.06 3.30
CA ASP A 260 -23.04 17.06 3.86
C ASP A 260 -21.57 17.46 3.75
N GLN A 261 -21.26 18.50 2.97
CA GLN A 261 -19.90 18.98 2.67
C GLN A 261 -19.01 17.98 1.93
N GLU A 262 -19.62 16.99 1.29
CA GLU A 262 -18.95 15.97 0.50
C GLU A 262 -19.60 15.95 -0.89
N ILE A 263 -18.80 15.79 -1.97
CA ILE A 263 -19.38 15.75 -3.32
C ILE A 263 -19.47 14.28 -3.73
N SER A 264 -20.69 13.78 -3.86
CA SER A 264 -20.91 12.43 -4.37
C SER A 264 -20.55 12.33 -5.86
N PHE A 265 -20.25 11.11 -6.33
CA PHE A 265 -19.97 10.87 -7.75
C PHE A 265 -21.07 11.38 -8.69
N LYS A 266 -22.34 11.34 -8.25
CA LYS A 266 -23.48 11.84 -9.03
C LYS A 266 -23.48 13.36 -9.13
N GLU A 267 -23.15 14.06 -8.05
CA GLU A 267 -23.06 15.53 -8.05
C GLU A 267 -21.89 16.01 -8.89
N MET A 268 -20.75 15.33 -8.81
CA MET A 268 -19.62 15.59 -9.70
C MET A 268 -20.00 15.39 -11.17
N GLY A 269 -20.74 14.30 -11.48
CA GLY A 269 -21.28 14.06 -12.82
C GLY A 269 -22.21 15.18 -13.30
N GLY A 270 -23.10 15.66 -12.43
CA GLY A 270 -24.00 16.79 -12.70
C GLY A 270 -23.25 18.11 -12.89
N LEU A 271 -22.17 18.34 -12.14
CA LEU A 271 -21.30 19.49 -12.32
C LEU A 271 -20.62 19.48 -13.69
N ILE A 272 -20.05 18.33 -14.09
CA ILE A 272 -19.41 18.15 -15.39
C ILE A 272 -20.43 18.40 -16.51
N ASP A 273 -21.63 17.83 -16.40
CA ASP A 273 -22.69 18.02 -17.40
C ASP A 273 -23.13 19.49 -17.49
N ARG A 274 -23.20 20.21 -16.36
CA ARG A 274 -23.52 21.65 -16.35
C ARG A 274 -22.42 22.49 -17.00
N LEU A 275 -21.15 22.19 -16.74
CA LEU A 275 -20.01 22.87 -17.36
C LEU A 275 -19.97 22.68 -18.89
N LEU A 276 -20.41 21.50 -19.37
CA LEU A 276 -20.52 21.21 -20.79
C LEU A 276 -21.77 21.84 -21.43
N ALA A 277 -22.90 21.90 -20.71
CA ALA A 277 -24.13 22.52 -21.23
C ALA A 277 -24.00 24.04 -21.46
N GLU A 278 -23.27 24.76 -20.60
CA GLU A 278 -22.97 26.19 -20.82
C GLU A 278 -22.18 26.44 -22.12
N ASN A 279 -21.47 25.41 -22.59
CA ASN A 279 -20.71 25.42 -23.84
C ASN A 279 -21.66 25.41 -25.06
N ASP A 280 -22.72 24.59 -24.99
CA ASP A 280 -23.75 24.49 -26.01
C ASP A 280 -24.57 25.78 -26.13
N GLU A 281 -24.95 26.39 -25.01
CA GLU A 281 -25.76 27.62 -25.01
C GLU A 281 -25.03 28.81 -25.66
N LYS A 282 -23.75 29.00 -25.33
CA LYS A 282 -22.92 30.05 -25.97
C LYS A 282 -22.82 29.86 -27.48
N ARG A 283 -22.80 28.62 -27.97
CA ARG A 283 -22.81 28.34 -29.41
C ARG A 283 -24.17 28.61 -30.05
N SER A 284 -25.26 28.24 -29.37
CA SER A 284 -26.63 28.50 -29.86
C SER A 284 -26.94 29.99 -30.02
N THR A 285 -26.31 30.84 -29.21
CA THR A 285 -26.45 32.31 -29.27
C THR A 285 -25.49 32.96 -30.27
N ALA A 286 -24.34 32.35 -30.53
CA ALA A 286 -23.36 32.81 -31.52
C ALA A 286 -23.73 32.46 -32.98
N SER A 287 -24.62 31.48 -33.21
CA SER A 287 -25.18 31.21 -34.54
C SER A 287 -26.48 31.99 -34.70
N PRO A 288 -26.49 33.18 -35.32
CA PRO A 288 -27.74 33.88 -35.60
C PRO A 288 -28.58 32.97 -36.49
N LYS A 289 -29.70 32.49 -35.96
CA LYS A 289 -30.72 31.81 -36.76
C LYS A 289 -31.04 32.75 -37.92
N ALA A 290 -30.60 32.42 -39.12
CA ALA A 290 -31.02 33.07 -40.34
C ALA A 290 -32.54 32.86 -40.43
N SER A 291 -33.28 33.83 -39.87
CA SER A 291 -34.73 33.89 -39.95
C SER A 291 -35.05 34.06 -41.43
N ARG A 292 -35.53 32.97 -42.03
CA ARG A 292 -36.16 32.97 -43.35
C ARG A 292 -37.31 33.97 -43.39
#